data_AF-A0A4Q5X4E1-F1
#
_entry.id   AF-A0A4Q5X4E1-F1
#
_cell.length_a   1.000
_cell.length_b   1.000
_cell.length_c   1.000
_cell.angle_alpha   90.00
_cell.angle_beta   90.00
_cell.angle_gamma   90.00
#
_symmetry.space_group_name_H-M   'P 1'
#
loop_
_entity.id
_entity.type
_entity.pdbx_description
1 polymer ?
#
loop_
_entity_poly.entity_id
_entity_poly.type
_entity_poly.pdbx_seq_one_letter_code
_entity_poly.pdbx_strand_id
1 'polypeptide(L)'
;MPGRPHASWEAAAHKLAFAVPLVVTMLRTSPTGQWRDDLPVVRALGLVPSGSEGLVSTAFTQLLALLPIGGRLLRAGWVSALGVALAGAVAYRLIHHALSSSLATPRLTPPLALAATLTAVLAPSWQLEGTLAGGVTLGVALALAAIWVSVAPPRRGSMLLLGALFGATAIESHAAGLAVGVALLSRALLVRRWPQPHSALELALGFSAPLVPWALYLILRPLSPNVELNLVGGIGTSSLVSVDAAAERTTALAAWIGDAGLLSCALALFGLVLAVFRRSVRALGAPFAALFLVDLGFPASKVGILASDTLAPVRLLSLVAIAAASALAVQAAATYMRRARLPFAEPASALLVVFHFTLAFVAAEDSAYAADRREQVAADSWTDEALAALPPSSLLLVRSEALAYRLWAAQIARGTRTDLVVIPEPLLERGNVAQLLLRQEPALAPLVREMALAGEPSEFSLSSLSDARPLFVEIDPRWPKRLRDHLAPRAFFPRFSPHPLGRSDRAQSLKEGADGWQRALSVATKPSARDAATLAVMQGELRDRAQLLVDAGDRDAATIAVQSLLAIDSRDAVAAALNARLTAAADRTPASTSTVAAPRR
;
A
#
# COMPACT_ATOMS: atom_id res chain seq x y z
N MET A 1 17.06 51.72 8.02
CA MET A 1 17.13 50.30 7.60
C MET A 1 15.74 49.81 7.24
N PRO A 2 15.38 49.71 5.95
CA PRO A 2 14.11 49.10 5.55
C PRO A 2 14.19 47.58 5.77
N GLY A 3 13.32 47.04 6.62
CA GLY A 3 13.25 45.61 6.92
C GLY A 3 13.02 44.80 5.65
N ARG A 4 13.80 43.73 5.43
CA ARG A 4 13.80 42.90 4.22
C ARG A 4 12.40 42.27 4.00
N PRO A 5 11.55 42.80 3.11
CA PRO A 5 10.21 42.24 2.88
C PRO A 5 10.26 40.86 2.20
N HIS A 6 11.43 40.44 1.73
CA HIS A 6 11.63 39.14 1.09
C HIS A 6 11.68 37.97 2.10
N ALA A 7 12.08 38.22 3.35
CA ALA A 7 12.19 37.17 4.35
C ALA A 7 10.83 36.64 4.82
N SER A 8 9.80 37.50 4.86
CA SER A 8 8.46 37.10 5.28
C SER A 8 7.79 36.18 4.24
N TRP A 9 7.98 36.45 2.94
CA TRP A 9 7.39 35.65 1.87
C TRP A 9 8.01 34.25 1.77
N GLU A 10 9.33 34.15 1.86
CA GLU A 10 10.03 32.85 1.87
C GLU A 10 9.61 31.99 3.07
N ALA A 11 9.50 32.60 4.25
CA ALA A 11 9.01 31.92 5.46
C ALA A 11 7.56 31.47 5.32
N ALA A 12 6.69 32.29 4.72
CA ALA A 12 5.29 31.94 4.46
C ALA A 12 5.19 30.76 3.48
N ALA A 13 5.90 30.81 2.36
CA ALA A 13 5.92 29.74 1.37
C ALA A 13 6.43 28.41 1.97
N HIS A 14 7.49 28.45 2.78
CA HIS A 14 7.98 27.25 3.47
C HIS A 14 6.94 26.66 4.43
N LYS A 15 6.24 27.50 5.21
CA LYS A 15 5.16 27.05 6.11
C LYS A 15 3.99 26.46 5.32
N LEU A 16 3.61 27.06 4.19
CA LEU A 16 2.53 26.55 3.34
C LEU A 16 2.88 25.20 2.71
N ALA A 17 4.13 24.99 2.29
CA ALA A 17 4.61 23.70 1.77
C ALA A 17 4.50 22.55 2.79
N PHE A 18 4.45 22.85 4.09
CA PHE A 18 4.18 21.88 5.14
C PHE A 18 2.69 21.81 5.49
N ALA A 19 2.07 22.96 5.77
CA ALA A 19 0.73 23.04 6.33
C ALA A 19 -0.37 22.61 5.34
N VAL A 20 -0.25 22.99 4.05
CA VAL A 20 -1.27 22.66 3.05
C VAL A 20 -1.34 21.14 2.82
N PRO A 21 -0.24 20.42 2.53
CA PRO A 21 -0.32 18.97 2.39
C PRO A 21 -0.76 18.27 3.67
N LEU A 22 -0.34 18.75 4.85
CA LEU A 22 -0.78 18.17 6.13
C LEU A 22 -2.30 18.22 6.26
N VAL A 23 -2.89 19.43 6.14
CA VAL A 23 -4.32 19.64 6.33
C VAL A 23 -5.13 18.89 5.27
N VAL A 24 -4.75 18.98 4.00
CA VAL A 24 -5.44 18.28 2.91
C VAL A 24 -5.43 16.76 3.12
N THR A 25 -4.26 16.20 3.45
CA THR A 25 -4.12 14.74 3.61
C THR A 25 -4.83 14.25 4.88
N MET A 26 -4.73 14.98 5.99
CA MET A 26 -5.46 14.65 7.23
C MET A 26 -6.98 14.69 7.02
N LEU A 27 -7.49 15.67 6.28
CA LEU A 27 -8.92 15.76 5.96
C LEU A 27 -9.37 14.57 5.10
N ARG A 28 -8.52 14.04 4.21
CA ARG A 28 -8.86 12.91 3.34
C ARG A 28 -8.64 11.53 3.97
N THR A 29 -7.94 11.48 5.11
CA THR A 29 -7.69 10.23 5.83
C THR A 29 -9.02 9.66 6.33
N SER A 30 -9.30 8.39 6.04
CA SER A 30 -10.52 7.74 6.48
C SER A 30 -10.38 7.14 7.90
N PRO A 31 -11.45 7.14 8.72
CA PRO A 31 -11.51 6.33 9.93
C PRO A 31 -11.78 4.84 9.64
N THR A 32 -12.19 4.49 8.42
CA THR A 32 -12.50 3.11 8.00
C THR A 32 -11.25 2.39 7.50
N GLY A 33 -11.22 1.07 7.65
CA GLY A 33 -10.07 0.27 7.23
C GLY A 33 -10.13 -0.05 5.74
N GLN A 34 -8.99 0.00 5.06
CA GLN A 34 -8.85 -0.44 3.66
C GLN A 34 -7.92 -1.64 3.56
N TRP A 35 -8.09 -2.45 2.50
CA TRP A 35 -7.22 -3.61 2.23
C TRP A 35 -5.73 -3.26 2.28
N ARG A 36 -5.35 -2.12 1.68
CA ARG A 36 -3.97 -1.63 1.63
C ARG A 36 -3.40 -1.20 2.99
N ASP A 37 -4.26 -0.85 3.94
CA ASP A 37 -3.88 -0.42 5.29
C ASP A 37 -3.63 -1.61 6.22
N ASP A 38 -4.12 -2.79 5.88
CA ASP A 38 -4.26 -3.89 6.83
C ASP A 38 -2.90 -4.40 7.33
N LEU A 39 -1.95 -4.67 6.43
CA LEU A 39 -0.59 -5.08 6.81
C LEU A 39 0.10 -4.01 7.67
N PRO A 40 0.16 -2.73 7.24
CA PRO A 40 0.69 -1.67 8.09
C PRO A 40 0.00 -1.55 9.45
N VAL A 41 -1.32 -1.74 9.54
CA VAL A 41 -2.09 -1.72 10.79
C VAL A 41 -1.72 -2.89 11.69
N VAL A 42 -1.67 -4.10 11.15
CA VAL A 42 -1.28 -5.31 11.87
C VAL A 42 0.15 -5.19 12.41
N ARG A 43 1.07 -4.68 11.60
CA ARG A 43 2.45 -4.41 11.99
C ARG A 43 2.54 -3.28 13.02
N ALA A 44 1.97 -2.12 12.72
CA ALA A 44 2.23 -0.89 13.46
C ALA A 44 1.39 -0.78 14.73
N LEU A 45 0.12 -1.21 14.72
CA LEU A 45 -0.77 -1.17 15.88
C LEU A 45 -0.79 -2.50 16.63
N GLY A 46 -0.74 -3.63 15.92
CA GLY A 46 -0.76 -4.97 16.51
C GLY A 46 0.60 -5.49 16.94
N LEU A 47 1.69 -4.82 16.51
CA LEU A 47 3.06 -5.23 16.79
C LEU A 47 3.31 -6.68 16.33
N VAL A 48 2.61 -7.12 15.29
CA VAL A 48 2.82 -8.43 14.69
C VAL A 48 4.05 -8.34 13.79
N PRO A 49 5.05 -9.22 13.94
CA PRO A 49 6.32 -9.12 13.24
C PRO A 49 6.14 -9.55 11.78
N SER A 50 5.60 -8.64 10.97
CA SER A 50 5.19 -8.86 9.58
C SER A 50 5.98 -7.92 8.67
N GLY A 51 6.86 -8.49 7.85
CA GLY A 51 7.79 -7.75 6.99
C GLY A 51 8.98 -7.14 7.73
N SER A 52 9.97 -6.67 6.97
CA SER A 52 11.21 -6.07 7.47
C SER A 52 11.24 -4.53 7.43
N GLU A 53 10.17 -3.93 6.92
CA GLU A 53 10.07 -2.49 6.66
C GLU A 53 9.18 -1.78 7.69
N GLY A 54 9.14 -0.44 7.67
CA GLY A 54 8.17 0.37 8.40
C GLY A 54 8.45 0.58 9.89
N LEU A 55 9.70 0.45 10.34
CA LEU A 55 10.07 0.59 11.74
C LEU A 55 9.81 2.01 12.27
N VAL A 56 10.15 3.03 11.48
CA VAL A 56 9.97 4.43 11.87
C VAL A 56 8.48 4.73 11.90
N SER A 57 7.72 4.35 10.87
CA SER A 57 6.26 4.51 10.87
C SER A 57 5.61 3.80 12.06
N THR A 58 6.04 2.58 12.38
CA THR A 58 5.55 1.83 13.55
C THR A 58 5.77 2.61 14.85
N ALA A 59 6.96 3.15 15.06
CA ALA A 59 7.26 3.95 16.25
C ALA A 59 6.35 5.19 16.36
N PHE A 60 6.16 5.93 15.25
CA PHE A 60 5.27 7.09 15.23
C PHE A 60 3.80 6.70 15.41
N THR A 61 3.34 5.61 14.80
CA THR A 61 1.97 5.11 14.96
C THR A 61 1.70 4.73 16.40
N GLN A 62 2.62 4.06 17.08
CA GLN A 62 2.51 3.72 18.51
C GLN A 62 2.44 4.98 19.38
N LEU A 63 3.28 5.98 19.11
CA LEU A 63 3.24 7.27 19.82
C LEU A 63 1.90 8.00 19.62
N LEU A 64 1.41 8.06 18.38
CA LEU A 64 0.12 8.68 18.07
C LEU A 64 -1.06 7.89 18.66
N ALA A 65 -0.94 6.56 18.76
CA ALA A 65 -1.96 5.71 19.38
C ALA A 65 -2.17 5.99 20.88
N LEU A 66 -1.27 6.75 21.54
CA LEU A 66 -1.44 7.23 22.91
C LEU A 66 -2.33 8.48 23.00
N LEU A 67 -2.56 9.20 21.90
CA LEU A 67 -3.36 10.43 21.90
C LEU A 67 -4.86 10.11 21.89
N PRO A 68 -5.69 10.57 22.84
CA PRO A 68 -7.11 10.21 22.94
C PRO A 68 -8.00 10.98 21.93
N ILE A 69 -7.62 11.00 20.65
CA ILE A 69 -8.30 11.76 19.60
C ILE A 69 -8.57 10.84 18.41
N GLY A 70 -9.85 10.59 18.12
CA GLY A 70 -10.29 9.77 16.98
C GLY A 70 -9.95 8.28 17.08
N GLY A 71 -10.23 7.54 16.00
CA GLY A 71 -9.97 6.10 15.91
C GLY A 71 -8.47 5.76 15.80
N ARG A 72 -8.10 4.50 16.09
CA ARG A 72 -6.70 4.02 15.92
C ARG A 72 -6.24 4.10 14.47
N LEU A 73 -7.09 3.74 13.51
CA LEU A 73 -6.80 3.81 12.07
C LEU A 73 -6.56 5.25 11.61
N LEU A 74 -7.44 6.18 12.01
CA LEU A 74 -7.31 7.59 11.67
C LEU A 74 -5.97 8.16 12.15
N ARG A 75 -5.58 7.85 13.40
CA ARG A 75 -4.30 8.27 13.97
C ARG A 75 -3.11 7.65 13.26
N ALA A 76 -3.21 6.38 12.84
CA ALA A 76 -2.19 5.73 12.03
C ALA A 76 -2.05 6.40 10.65
N GLY A 77 -3.15 6.78 10.01
CA GLY A 77 -3.14 7.54 8.75
C GLY A 77 -2.56 8.95 8.90
N TRP A 78 -2.76 9.61 10.04
CA TRP A 78 -2.12 10.91 10.32
C TRP A 78 -0.59 10.86 10.37
N VAL A 79 0.01 9.70 10.67
CA VAL A 79 1.48 9.52 10.55
C VAL A 79 1.91 9.68 9.09
N SER A 80 1.17 9.07 8.16
CA SER A 80 1.44 9.21 6.73
C SER A 80 1.19 10.64 6.24
N ALA A 81 0.15 11.31 6.74
CA ALA A 81 -0.10 12.72 6.44
C ALA A 81 1.03 13.63 6.94
N LEU A 82 1.61 13.33 8.11
CA LEU A 82 2.80 14.00 8.61
C LEU A 82 4.02 13.71 7.71
N GLY A 83 4.17 12.47 7.23
CA GLY A 83 5.19 12.10 6.25
C GLY A 83 5.10 12.94 4.97
N VAL A 84 3.89 13.12 4.42
CA VAL A 84 3.60 13.98 3.26
C VAL A 84 4.00 15.43 3.55
N ALA A 85 3.63 15.97 4.71
CA ALA A 85 3.95 17.34 5.11
C ALA A 85 5.46 17.58 5.27
N LEU A 86 6.16 16.65 5.91
CA LEU A 86 7.61 16.68 6.07
C LEU A 86 8.32 16.58 4.71
N ALA A 87 7.87 15.68 3.84
CA ALA A 87 8.37 15.57 2.49
C ALA A 87 8.16 16.88 1.70
N GLY A 88 6.98 17.50 1.79
CA GLY A 88 6.70 18.80 1.18
C GLY A 88 7.62 19.91 1.69
N ALA A 89 7.85 19.99 3.01
CA ALA A 89 8.77 20.97 3.59
C ALA A 89 10.21 20.81 3.07
N VAL A 90 10.69 19.56 2.95
CA VAL A 90 12.05 19.26 2.46
C VAL A 90 12.15 19.44 0.95
N ALA A 91 11.16 18.99 0.18
CA ALA A 91 11.07 19.20 -1.26
C ALA A 91 11.10 20.70 -1.60
N TYR A 92 10.34 21.53 -0.87
CA TYR A 92 10.39 22.98 -1.03
C TYR A 92 11.81 23.53 -0.86
N ARG A 93 12.55 23.08 0.16
CA ARG A 93 13.94 23.53 0.38
C ARG A 93 14.87 23.09 -0.74
N LEU A 94 14.75 21.84 -1.20
CA LEU A 94 15.51 21.31 -2.34
C LEU A 94 15.25 22.11 -3.61
N ILE A 95 13.97 22.33 -3.95
CA ILE A 95 13.55 23.06 -5.16
C ILE A 95 13.96 24.53 -5.07
N HIS A 96 13.75 25.17 -3.93
CA HIS A 96 14.17 26.55 -3.69
C HIS A 96 15.70 26.70 -3.85
N HIS A 97 16.47 25.74 -3.33
CA HIS A 97 17.92 25.73 -3.49
C HIS A 97 18.36 25.52 -4.95
N ALA A 98 17.66 24.64 -5.69
CA ALA A 98 17.91 24.44 -7.12
C ALA A 98 17.61 25.72 -7.94
N LEU A 99 16.48 26.37 -7.69
CA LEU A 99 16.09 27.60 -8.37
C LEU A 99 17.02 28.77 -8.06
N SER A 100 17.43 28.92 -6.79
CA SER A 100 18.34 30.00 -6.36
C SER A 100 19.78 29.80 -6.85
N SER A 101 20.24 28.55 -6.99
CA SER A 101 21.54 28.22 -7.60
C SER A 101 21.53 28.32 -9.13
N SER A 102 20.37 28.20 -9.78
CA SER A 102 20.22 28.40 -11.22
C SER A 102 20.29 29.87 -11.60
N LEU A 103 19.39 30.69 -11.05
CA LEU A 103 19.25 32.11 -11.38
C LEU A 103 18.80 32.91 -10.15
N ALA A 104 19.40 34.09 -9.95
CA ALA A 104 19.08 34.98 -8.84
C ALA A 104 17.77 35.74 -9.08
N THR A 105 16.63 35.13 -8.73
CA THR A 105 15.28 35.73 -8.88
C THR A 105 14.51 35.72 -7.55
N PRO A 106 14.88 36.55 -6.55
CA PRO A 106 14.38 36.43 -5.17
C PRO A 106 12.86 36.57 -5.02
N ARG A 107 12.17 37.23 -5.96
CA ARG A 107 10.70 37.35 -5.95
C ARG A 107 9.99 36.15 -6.59
N LEU A 108 10.62 35.49 -7.56
CA LEU A 108 10.04 34.38 -8.32
C LEU A 108 10.35 33.01 -7.71
N THR A 109 11.53 32.87 -7.11
CA THR A 109 12.02 31.59 -6.60
C THR A 109 11.12 31.01 -5.50
N PRO A 110 10.70 31.73 -4.44
CA PRO A 110 9.83 31.17 -3.41
C PRO A 110 8.45 30.71 -3.92
N PRO A 111 7.66 31.53 -4.66
CA PRO A 111 6.35 31.08 -5.12
C PRO A 111 6.44 29.93 -6.14
N LEU A 112 7.46 29.94 -7.01
CA LEU A 112 7.65 28.86 -7.97
C LEU A 112 8.08 27.55 -7.31
N ALA A 113 8.94 27.62 -6.27
CA ALA A 113 9.29 26.46 -5.45
C ALA A 113 8.07 25.88 -4.73
N LEU A 114 7.21 26.76 -4.19
CA LEU A 114 5.96 26.37 -3.56
C LEU A 114 5.03 25.68 -4.56
N ALA A 115 4.80 26.27 -5.73
CA ALA A 115 3.94 25.70 -6.77
C ALA A 115 4.40 24.30 -7.20
N ALA A 116 5.70 24.12 -7.48
CA ALA A 116 6.24 22.80 -7.82
C ALA A 116 6.10 21.78 -6.69
N THR A 117 6.36 22.21 -5.45
CA THR A 117 6.21 21.34 -4.27
C THR A 117 4.77 20.89 -4.09
N LEU A 118 3.82 21.83 -4.16
CA LEU A 118 2.39 21.52 -4.02
C LEU A 118 1.89 20.66 -5.19
N THR A 119 2.34 20.91 -6.41
CA THR A 119 2.01 20.08 -7.57
C THR A 119 2.47 18.64 -7.37
N ALA A 120 3.68 18.42 -6.85
CA ALA A 120 4.17 17.08 -6.58
C ALA A 120 3.40 16.41 -5.43
N VAL A 121 3.30 17.07 -4.28
CA VAL A 121 2.83 16.46 -3.02
C VAL A 121 1.31 16.37 -2.92
N LEU A 122 0.58 17.21 -3.69
CA LEU A 122 -0.87 17.10 -3.85
C LEU A 122 -1.27 16.22 -5.05
N ALA A 123 -0.32 15.68 -5.82
CA ALA A 123 -0.65 14.76 -6.91
C ALA A 123 -1.40 13.51 -6.39
N PRO A 124 -2.30 12.91 -7.19
CA PRO A 124 -3.04 11.71 -6.83
C PRO A 124 -2.17 10.60 -6.23
N SER A 125 -0.99 10.34 -6.82
CA SER A 125 -0.06 9.33 -6.32
C SER A 125 0.41 9.59 -4.88
N TRP A 126 0.70 10.84 -4.54
CA TRP A 126 1.14 11.22 -3.19
C TRP A 126 -0.01 11.17 -2.18
N GLN A 127 -1.20 11.60 -2.60
CA GLN A 127 -2.39 11.63 -1.73
C GLN A 127 -2.94 10.22 -1.46
N LEU A 128 -2.84 9.32 -2.44
CA LEU A 128 -3.16 7.89 -2.26
C LEU A 128 -2.24 7.23 -1.22
N GLU A 129 -0.94 7.51 -1.22
CA GLU A 129 -0.04 6.96 -0.19
C GLU A 129 -0.15 7.71 1.15
N GLY A 130 -0.40 9.02 1.10
CA GLY A 130 -0.47 9.88 2.29
C GLY A 130 -1.67 9.65 3.18
N THR A 131 -2.75 9.11 2.62
CA THR A 131 -4.00 8.82 3.35
C THR A 131 -4.06 7.39 3.89
N LEU A 132 -3.09 6.52 3.57
CA LEU A 132 -2.99 5.14 4.09
C LEU A 132 -2.40 5.12 5.50
N ALA A 133 -2.84 4.20 6.35
CA ALA A 133 -2.14 3.90 7.59
C ALA A 133 -0.79 3.25 7.28
N GLY A 134 0.31 3.79 7.81
CA GLY A 134 1.66 3.29 7.56
C GLY A 134 2.07 3.28 6.08
N GLY A 135 1.62 4.30 5.34
CA GLY A 135 1.99 4.54 3.96
C GLY A 135 3.48 4.90 3.81
N VAL A 136 3.97 4.84 2.57
CA VAL A 136 5.41 4.98 2.26
C VAL A 136 5.98 6.40 2.44
N THR A 137 5.13 7.37 2.76
CA THR A 137 5.45 8.80 2.69
C THR A 137 6.49 9.24 3.71
N LEU A 138 6.57 8.58 4.88
CA LEU A 138 7.60 8.85 5.87
C LEU A 138 8.99 8.41 5.39
N GLY A 139 9.08 7.25 4.75
CA GLY A 139 10.30 6.77 4.09
C GLY A 139 10.76 7.74 3.00
N VAL A 140 9.82 8.28 2.21
CA VAL A 140 10.12 9.31 1.20
C VAL A 140 10.57 10.63 1.83
N ALA A 141 9.98 11.05 2.95
CA ALA A 141 10.42 12.24 3.67
C ALA A 141 11.86 12.11 4.18
N LEU A 142 12.22 10.95 4.76
CA LEU A 142 13.58 10.63 5.18
C LEU A 142 14.54 10.61 3.99
N ALA A 143 14.12 10.03 2.86
CA ALA A 143 14.87 9.99 1.62
C ALA A 143 15.21 11.38 1.08
N LEU A 144 14.20 12.26 0.99
CA LEU A 144 14.38 13.65 0.59
C LEU A 144 15.27 14.40 1.59
N ALA A 145 15.15 14.14 2.89
CA ALA A 145 16.00 14.74 3.91
C ALA A 145 17.45 14.31 3.76
N ALA A 146 17.73 13.03 3.44
CA ALA A 146 19.07 12.54 3.14
C ALA A 146 19.65 13.27 1.92
N ILE A 147 18.88 13.41 0.84
CA ILE A 147 19.30 14.17 -0.35
C ILE A 147 19.60 15.62 0.03
N TRP A 148 18.73 16.27 0.80
CA TRP A 148 18.91 17.64 1.30
C TRP A 148 20.20 17.82 2.12
N VAL A 149 20.41 16.95 3.12
CA VAL A 149 21.63 16.99 3.95
C VAL A 149 22.87 16.80 3.10
N SER A 150 22.79 15.96 2.06
CA SER A 150 23.90 15.76 1.15
C SER A 150 24.27 17.06 0.43
N VAL A 151 23.29 17.80 -0.11
CA VAL A 151 23.51 18.98 -0.97
C VAL A 151 23.67 20.29 -0.19
N ALA A 152 23.20 20.35 1.05
CA ALA A 152 23.35 21.50 1.92
C ALA A 152 24.85 21.77 2.24
N PRO A 153 25.19 23.02 2.63
CA PRO A 153 26.55 23.34 3.08
C PRO A 153 26.97 22.41 4.22
N PRO A 154 28.18 21.81 4.15
CA PRO A 154 28.62 20.83 5.14
C PRO A 154 28.70 21.49 6.52
N ARG A 155 28.10 20.83 7.51
CA ARG A 155 28.19 21.18 8.93
C ARG A 155 28.86 20.03 9.67
N ARG A 156 29.42 20.30 10.86
CA ARG A 156 29.97 19.26 11.74
C ARG A 156 28.89 18.20 11.99
N GLY A 157 29.21 16.93 11.75
CA GLY A 157 28.27 15.81 11.88
C GLY A 157 27.26 15.64 10.73
N SER A 158 27.40 16.38 9.63
CA SER A 158 26.51 16.22 8.47
C SER A 158 26.59 14.83 7.82
N MET A 159 27.76 14.19 7.82
CA MET A 159 27.93 12.82 7.31
C MET A 159 27.29 11.79 8.24
N LEU A 160 27.42 11.98 9.55
CA LEU A 160 26.72 11.17 10.55
C LEU A 160 25.19 11.26 10.38
N LEU A 161 24.65 12.48 10.23
CA LEU A 161 23.23 12.70 9.99
C LEU A 161 22.78 12.11 8.64
N LEU A 162 23.57 12.28 7.58
CA LEU A 162 23.30 11.68 6.27
C LEU A 162 23.21 10.16 6.38
N GLY A 163 24.16 9.54 7.08
CA GLY A 163 24.16 8.10 7.35
C GLY A 163 22.91 7.69 8.11
N ALA A 164 22.57 8.40 9.19
CA ALA A 164 21.40 8.10 10.01
C ALA A 164 20.09 8.20 9.21
N LEU A 165 19.94 9.25 8.38
CA LEU A 165 18.78 9.38 7.50
C LEU A 165 18.75 8.27 6.45
N PHE A 166 19.88 7.93 5.84
CA PHE A 166 19.97 6.87 4.85
C PHE A 166 19.64 5.49 5.43
N GLY A 167 20.17 5.16 6.61
CA GLY A 167 19.86 3.94 7.34
C GLY A 167 18.39 3.89 7.76
N ALA A 168 17.84 5.00 8.25
CA ALA A 168 16.44 5.09 8.61
C ALA A 168 15.53 4.94 7.39
N THR A 169 15.88 5.53 6.25
CA THR A 169 15.18 5.31 4.98
C THR A 169 15.22 3.84 4.58
N ALA A 170 16.39 3.18 4.66
CA ALA A 170 16.53 1.79 4.25
C ALA A 170 15.69 0.83 5.12
N ILE A 171 15.65 1.04 6.44
CA ILE A 171 14.82 0.24 7.35
C ILE A 171 13.32 0.58 7.19
N GLU A 172 13.00 1.83 6.85
CA GLU A 172 11.62 2.25 6.64
C GLU A 172 11.05 1.71 5.33
N SER A 173 11.83 1.74 4.25
CA SER A 173 11.51 1.20 2.92
C SER A 173 12.78 0.89 2.14
N HIS A 174 12.97 -0.38 1.77
CA HIS A 174 14.14 -0.81 1.02
C HIS A 174 14.22 -0.14 -0.36
N ALA A 175 13.09 0.02 -1.04
CA ALA A 175 13.02 0.66 -2.35
C ALA A 175 13.40 2.15 -2.27
N ALA A 176 12.91 2.87 -1.25
CA ALA A 176 13.32 4.26 -1.01
C ALA A 176 14.82 4.33 -0.68
N GLY A 177 15.32 3.40 0.15
CA GLY A 177 16.74 3.29 0.49
C GLY A 177 17.58 3.10 -0.77
N LEU A 178 17.25 2.14 -1.62
CA LEU A 178 17.98 1.89 -2.87
C LEU A 178 17.96 3.13 -3.79
N ALA A 179 16.80 3.77 -3.98
CA ALA A 179 16.67 4.96 -4.80
C ALA A 179 17.55 6.13 -4.29
N VAL A 180 17.57 6.36 -2.98
CA VAL A 180 18.47 7.36 -2.35
C VAL A 180 19.92 6.97 -2.51
N GLY A 181 20.27 5.69 -2.34
CA GLY A 181 21.63 5.20 -2.54
C GLY A 181 22.14 5.51 -3.96
N VAL A 182 21.31 5.26 -4.97
CA VAL A 182 21.62 5.60 -6.38
C VAL A 182 21.73 7.12 -6.58
N ALA A 183 20.85 7.92 -5.97
CA ALA A 183 20.90 9.38 -6.04
C ALA A 183 22.15 9.98 -5.36
N LEU A 184 22.56 9.44 -4.21
CA LEU A 184 23.77 9.85 -3.50
C LEU A 184 25.04 9.43 -4.26
N LEU A 185 25.03 8.22 -4.84
CA LEU A 185 26.12 7.72 -5.68
C LEU A 185 26.29 8.56 -6.94
N SER A 186 25.20 8.89 -7.65
CA SER A 186 25.26 9.72 -8.87
C SER A 186 25.89 11.10 -8.57
N ARG A 187 25.55 11.68 -7.42
CA ARG A 187 26.16 12.92 -6.94
C ARG A 187 27.65 12.75 -6.60
N ALA A 188 28.03 11.70 -5.87
CA ALA A 188 29.42 11.43 -5.51
C ALA A 188 30.32 11.27 -6.75
N LEU A 189 29.85 10.50 -7.74
CA LEU A 189 30.52 10.31 -9.02
C LEU A 189 30.69 11.63 -9.79
N LEU A 190 29.67 12.48 -9.78
CA LEU A 190 29.68 13.77 -10.47
C LEU A 190 30.62 14.79 -9.82
N VAL A 191 30.63 14.85 -8.48
CA VAL A 191 31.50 15.78 -7.72
C VAL A 191 32.94 15.27 -7.69
N ARG A 192 33.19 13.98 -7.99
CA ARG A 192 34.50 13.31 -7.95
C ARG A 192 35.22 13.51 -6.61
N ARG A 193 34.45 13.64 -5.52
CA ARG A 193 34.96 13.77 -4.16
C ARG A 193 34.47 12.58 -3.36
N TRP A 194 35.36 11.61 -3.19
CA TRP A 194 35.14 10.52 -2.27
C TRP A 194 35.22 11.05 -0.83
N PRO A 195 34.39 10.53 0.10
CA PRO A 195 34.47 10.90 1.49
C PRO A 195 35.87 10.54 2.03
N GLN A 196 36.44 11.44 2.82
CA GLN A 196 37.65 11.15 3.60
C GLN A 196 37.35 10.01 4.59
N PRO A 197 38.35 9.22 5.03
CA PRO A 197 38.11 8.01 5.82
C PRO A 197 37.33 8.29 7.12
N HIS A 198 37.58 9.43 7.78
CA HIS A 198 36.81 9.83 8.96
C HIS A 198 35.34 10.15 8.61
N SER A 199 35.08 10.81 7.47
CA SER A 199 33.73 11.09 6.99
C SER A 199 33.00 9.80 6.59
N ALA A 200 33.71 8.82 6.04
CA ALA A 200 33.18 7.50 5.73
C ALA A 200 32.80 6.74 7.01
N LEU A 201 33.62 6.84 8.07
CA LEU A 201 33.31 6.27 9.37
C LEU A 201 32.11 6.96 10.02
N GLU A 202 32.01 8.30 9.98
CA GLU A 202 30.82 9.03 10.43
C GLU A 202 29.56 8.56 9.68
N LEU A 203 29.64 8.43 8.35
CA LEU A 203 28.53 7.93 7.53
C LEU A 203 28.14 6.50 7.92
N ALA A 204 29.10 5.61 8.11
CA ALA A 204 28.87 4.21 8.48
C ALA A 204 28.25 4.10 9.88
N LEU A 205 28.79 4.84 10.86
CA LEU A 205 28.20 4.93 12.20
C LEU A 205 26.77 5.45 12.14
N GLY A 206 26.54 6.50 11.36
CA GLY A 206 25.22 7.06 11.12
C GLY A 206 24.27 6.02 10.55
N PHE A 207 24.67 5.34 9.48
CA PHE A 207 23.88 4.29 8.83
C PHE A 207 23.49 3.15 9.79
N SER A 208 24.40 2.79 10.69
CA SER A 208 24.15 1.75 11.69
C SER A 208 23.29 2.22 12.86
N ALA A 209 23.19 3.53 13.14
CA ALA A 209 22.52 4.04 14.33
C ALA A 209 21.02 3.66 14.40
N PRO A 210 20.23 3.71 13.31
CA PRO A 210 18.84 3.22 13.29
C PRO A 210 18.69 1.72 13.58
N LEU A 211 19.74 0.91 13.39
CA LEU A 211 19.74 -0.52 13.70
C LEU A 211 19.95 -0.78 15.20
N VAL A 212 20.49 0.19 15.96
CA VAL A 212 20.80 0.00 17.39
C VAL A 212 19.56 -0.30 18.24
N PRO A 213 18.44 0.45 18.14
CA PRO A 213 17.22 0.12 18.88
C PRO A 213 16.69 -1.28 18.53
N TRP A 214 16.82 -1.69 17.26
CA TRP A 214 16.39 -3.01 16.80
C TRP A 214 17.29 -4.12 17.35
N ALA A 215 18.61 -3.96 17.28
CA ALA A 215 19.56 -4.90 17.87
C ALA A 215 19.40 -5.00 19.40
N LEU A 216 19.21 -3.86 20.08
CA LEU A 216 18.95 -3.80 21.50
C LEU A 216 17.65 -4.54 21.84
N TYR A 217 16.60 -4.34 21.05
CA TYR A 217 15.35 -5.07 21.22
C TYR A 217 15.56 -6.59 21.11
N LEU A 218 16.28 -7.06 20.09
CA LEU A 218 16.56 -8.49 19.90
C LEU A 218 17.36 -9.09 21.08
N ILE A 219 18.30 -8.34 21.64
CA ILE A 219 19.11 -8.76 22.79
C ILE A 219 18.28 -8.77 24.09
N LEU A 220 17.38 -7.79 24.28
CA LEU A 220 16.57 -7.67 25.49
C LEU A 220 15.33 -8.57 25.49
N ARG A 221 14.82 -8.97 24.32
CA ARG A 221 13.59 -9.78 24.19
C ARG A 221 13.63 -11.10 24.99
N PRO A 222 14.70 -11.92 24.96
CA PRO A 222 14.78 -13.14 25.76
C PRO A 222 14.72 -12.86 27.27
N LEU A 223 15.15 -11.67 27.70
CA LEU A 223 15.18 -11.26 29.11
C LEU A 223 13.83 -10.72 29.60
N SER A 224 12.89 -10.44 28.70
CA SER A 224 11.58 -9.89 29.05
C SER A 224 10.45 -10.55 28.25
N PRO A 225 10.05 -11.78 28.62
CA PRO A 225 9.06 -12.56 27.88
C PRO A 225 7.66 -11.93 27.86
N ASN A 226 7.42 -10.91 28.69
CA ASN A 226 6.14 -10.21 28.83
C ASN A 226 6.12 -8.84 28.14
N VAL A 227 7.19 -8.43 27.43
CA VAL A 227 7.17 -7.15 26.71
C VAL A 227 6.30 -7.29 25.46
N GLU A 228 5.16 -6.61 25.49
CA GLU A 228 4.19 -6.54 24.38
C GLU A 228 4.70 -5.69 23.20
N LEU A 229 5.73 -4.86 23.43
CA LEU A 229 6.42 -4.17 22.34
C LEU A 229 7.10 -5.21 21.46
N ASN A 230 6.67 -5.33 20.21
CA ASN A 230 7.32 -6.20 19.23
C ASN A 230 7.62 -5.39 17.97
N LEU A 231 8.77 -4.72 18.04
CA LEU A 231 9.34 -3.93 16.95
C LEU A 231 10.16 -4.79 15.96
N VAL A 232 10.08 -6.11 16.07
CA VAL A 232 10.83 -7.01 15.19
C VAL A 232 10.16 -7.01 13.82
N GLY A 233 10.86 -6.46 12.83
CA GLY A 233 10.59 -6.84 11.46
C GLY A 233 10.89 -8.33 11.28
N GLY A 234 9.93 -9.10 10.80
CA GLY A 234 10.19 -10.48 10.38
C GLY A 234 11.23 -10.43 9.25
N ILE A 235 12.40 -11.03 9.46
CA ILE A 235 13.41 -11.26 8.41
C ILE A 235 12.87 -12.40 7.54
N GLY A 236 11.76 -12.14 6.86
CA GLY A 236 11.08 -13.07 5.96
C GLY A 236 11.17 -12.56 4.54
N THR A 237 11.43 -13.47 3.60
CA THR A 237 11.53 -13.24 2.16
C THR A 237 10.24 -12.70 1.51
N SER A 238 9.12 -12.65 2.25
CA SER A 238 7.83 -12.19 1.74
C SER A 238 7.75 -10.68 1.49
N SER A 239 8.64 -9.86 2.08
CA SER A 239 8.73 -8.42 1.75
C SER A 239 9.13 -8.16 0.29
N LEU A 240 9.63 -9.17 -0.41
CA LEU A 240 10.07 -9.08 -1.80
C LEU A 240 9.05 -9.65 -2.81
N VAL A 241 7.94 -10.27 -2.36
CA VAL A 241 7.07 -11.09 -3.23
C VAL A 241 5.62 -10.60 -3.35
N SER A 242 5.16 -9.58 -2.62
CA SER A 242 3.83 -9.00 -2.89
C SER A 242 3.83 -8.05 -4.10
N VAL A 243 4.51 -8.43 -5.19
CA VAL A 243 4.30 -7.81 -6.49
C VAL A 243 2.95 -8.33 -6.98
N ASP A 244 1.93 -7.48 -6.89
CA ASP A 244 0.64 -7.74 -7.50
C ASP A 244 0.84 -7.84 -9.02
N ALA A 245 1.00 -9.07 -9.53
CA ALA A 245 1.25 -9.34 -10.94
C ALA A 245 0.09 -8.89 -11.84
N ALA A 246 -1.09 -8.68 -11.26
CA ALA A 246 -2.28 -8.20 -11.95
C ALA A 246 -2.36 -6.66 -12.01
N ALA A 247 -1.56 -5.94 -11.23
CA ALA A 247 -1.63 -4.48 -11.19
C ALA A 247 -0.91 -3.84 -12.40
N GLU A 248 -1.62 -2.98 -13.13
CA GLU A 248 -1.06 -2.19 -14.23
C GLU A 248 0.10 -1.33 -13.71
N ARG A 249 1.31 -1.50 -14.26
CA ARG A 249 2.48 -0.70 -13.88
C ARG A 249 2.54 0.59 -14.68
N THR A 250 2.77 1.69 -13.98
CA THR A 250 2.82 3.04 -14.55
C THR A 250 4.05 3.78 -14.01
N THR A 251 4.84 4.35 -14.90
CA THR A 251 5.97 5.22 -14.52
C THR A 251 5.46 6.55 -13.97
N ALA A 252 6.31 7.24 -13.20
CA ALA A 252 6.09 8.61 -12.76
C ALA A 252 5.90 9.57 -13.95
N LEU A 253 6.54 9.30 -15.09
CA LEU A 253 6.31 10.07 -16.32
C LEU A 253 4.89 9.87 -16.84
N ALA A 254 4.41 8.62 -16.93
CA ALA A 254 3.06 8.33 -17.39
C ALA A 254 2.00 8.94 -16.45
N ALA A 255 2.22 8.83 -15.13
CA ALA A 255 1.39 9.49 -14.13
C ALA A 255 1.39 11.03 -14.31
N TRP A 256 2.56 11.64 -14.48
CA TRP A 256 2.67 13.09 -14.68
C TRP A 256 2.06 13.57 -16.00
N ILE A 257 2.12 12.77 -17.08
CA ILE A 257 1.42 13.07 -18.34
C ILE A 257 -0.09 13.09 -18.12
N GLY A 258 -0.63 12.12 -17.37
CA GLY A 258 -2.04 12.06 -17.02
C GLY A 258 -2.49 13.26 -16.17
N ASP A 259 -1.72 13.59 -15.14
CA ASP A 259 -2.10 14.58 -14.13
C ASP A 259 -1.79 16.03 -14.55
N ALA A 260 -0.64 16.28 -15.19
CA ALA A 260 -0.14 17.63 -15.49
C ALA A 260 -0.07 17.96 -16.99
N GLY A 261 -0.31 16.98 -17.86
CA GLY A 261 -0.34 17.14 -19.31
C GLY A 261 1.03 17.20 -19.99
N LEU A 262 1.02 17.09 -21.33
CA LEU A 262 2.22 17.00 -22.17
C LEU A 262 3.12 18.24 -22.10
N LEU A 263 2.54 19.44 -21.97
CA LEU A 263 3.32 20.68 -21.89
C LEU A 263 4.19 20.72 -20.62
N SER A 264 3.63 20.31 -19.48
CA SER A 264 4.36 20.20 -18.21
C SER A 264 5.49 19.17 -18.31
N CYS A 265 5.27 18.06 -19.02
CA CYS A 265 6.29 17.05 -19.29
C CYS A 265 7.45 17.61 -20.12
N ALA A 266 7.14 18.36 -21.18
CA ALA A 266 8.16 18.99 -22.02
C ALA A 266 9.01 19.99 -21.22
N LEU A 267 8.37 20.78 -20.35
CA LEU A 267 9.07 21.67 -19.42
C LEU A 267 9.94 20.89 -18.44
N ALA A 268 9.44 19.81 -17.83
CA ALA A 268 10.21 18.98 -16.92
C ALA A 268 11.45 18.37 -17.60
N LEU A 269 11.31 17.83 -18.81
CA LEU A 269 12.44 17.29 -19.57
C LEU A 269 13.48 18.37 -19.87
N PHE A 270 13.05 19.53 -20.35
CA PHE A 270 13.94 20.66 -20.60
C PHE A 270 14.66 21.13 -19.33
N GLY A 271 13.95 21.19 -18.21
CA GLY A 271 14.50 21.57 -16.91
C GLY A 271 15.48 20.54 -16.36
N LEU A 272 15.25 19.26 -16.59
CA LEU A 272 16.16 18.18 -16.19
C LEU A 272 17.46 18.25 -16.99
N VAL A 273 17.35 18.45 -18.31
CA VAL A 273 18.51 18.72 -19.20
C VAL A 273 19.28 19.94 -18.67
N LEU A 274 18.60 21.06 -18.39
CA LEU A 274 19.24 22.24 -17.82
C LEU A 274 19.94 21.94 -16.49
N ALA A 275 19.32 21.18 -15.60
CA ALA A 275 19.87 20.83 -14.29
C ALA A 275 21.15 19.98 -14.41
N VAL A 276 21.20 19.07 -15.39
CA VAL A 276 22.36 18.19 -15.64
C VAL A 276 23.50 18.90 -16.36
N PHE A 277 23.21 19.86 -17.25
CA PHE A 277 24.26 20.55 -18.01
C PHE A 277 24.77 21.83 -17.33
N ARG A 278 23.97 22.52 -16.50
CA ARG A 278 24.41 23.73 -15.80
C ARG A 278 25.26 23.41 -14.58
N ARG A 279 26.51 23.85 -14.59
CA ARG A 279 27.49 23.62 -13.51
C ARG A 279 27.00 24.05 -12.12
N SER A 280 26.21 25.12 -12.03
CA SER A 280 25.70 25.63 -10.74
C SER A 280 24.62 24.75 -10.11
N VAL A 281 23.81 24.05 -10.92
CA VAL A 281 22.69 23.21 -10.46
C VAL A 281 23.03 21.73 -10.55
N ARG A 282 24.13 21.37 -11.21
CA ARG A 282 24.52 19.98 -11.50
C ARG A 282 24.51 19.04 -10.30
N ALA A 283 24.92 19.54 -9.14
CA ALA A 283 24.94 18.78 -7.89
C ALA A 283 23.54 18.37 -7.40
N LEU A 284 22.49 19.09 -7.81
CA LEU A 284 21.07 18.81 -7.56
C LEU A 284 20.41 18.10 -8.75
N GLY A 285 20.84 18.40 -9.99
CA GLY A 285 20.31 17.77 -11.19
C GLY A 285 20.62 16.28 -11.28
N ALA A 286 21.82 15.84 -10.91
CA ALA A 286 22.21 14.43 -10.94
C ALA A 286 21.35 13.50 -10.05
N PRO A 287 21.10 13.81 -8.76
CA PRO A 287 20.23 12.98 -7.94
C PRO A 287 18.78 12.97 -8.48
N PHE A 288 18.25 14.09 -8.99
CA PHE A 288 16.91 14.12 -9.60
C PHE A 288 16.82 13.26 -10.88
N ALA A 289 17.82 13.34 -11.76
CA ALA A 289 17.89 12.48 -12.94
C ALA A 289 18.00 11.00 -12.57
N ALA A 290 18.79 10.69 -11.53
CA ALA A 290 18.95 9.33 -11.05
C ALA A 290 17.62 8.75 -10.52
N LEU A 291 16.87 9.50 -9.71
CA LEU A 291 15.55 9.08 -9.23
C LEU A 291 14.60 8.78 -10.38
N PHE A 292 14.51 9.70 -11.36
CA PHE A 292 13.69 9.52 -12.56
C PHE A 292 14.07 8.26 -13.36
N LEU A 293 15.36 7.98 -13.51
CA LEU A 293 15.84 6.78 -14.21
C LEU A 293 15.54 5.49 -13.44
N VAL A 294 15.61 5.52 -12.11
CA VAL A 294 15.25 4.35 -11.28
C VAL A 294 13.76 4.03 -11.43
N ASP A 295 12.88 5.03 -11.41
CA ASP A 295 11.44 4.82 -11.67
C ASP A 295 11.15 4.29 -13.08
N LEU A 296 11.87 4.79 -14.09
CA LEU A 296 11.72 4.30 -15.47
C LEU A 296 12.13 2.82 -15.59
N GLY A 297 13.16 2.39 -14.86
CA GLY A 297 13.61 0.99 -14.83
C GLY A 297 12.73 0.08 -13.96
N PHE A 298 12.12 0.63 -12.91
CA PHE A 298 11.34 -0.10 -11.92
C PHE A 298 10.00 0.60 -11.66
N PRO A 299 9.04 0.56 -12.62
CA PRO A 299 7.78 1.27 -12.50
C PRO A 299 6.90 0.69 -11.38
N ALA A 300 6.28 1.58 -10.62
CA ALA A 300 5.28 1.26 -9.61
C ALA A 300 3.94 0.87 -10.26
N SER A 301 3.15 0.05 -9.57
CA SER A 301 1.74 -0.18 -9.85
C SER A 301 0.92 1.11 -9.76
N LYS A 302 -0.06 1.26 -10.66
CA LYS A 302 -0.98 2.40 -10.70
C LYS A 302 -1.80 2.50 -9.42
N VAL A 303 -2.39 1.36 -9.01
CA VAL A 303 -3.12 1.19 -7.75
C VAL A 303 -2.84 -0.23 -7.26
N GLY A 304 -2.13 -0.39 -6.14
CA GLY A 304 -2.07 -1.67 -5.45
C GLY A 304 -3.47 -2.03 -4.96
N ILE A 305 -3.99 -3.21 -5.30
CA ILE A 305 -5.40 -3.55 -5.04
C ILE A 305 -5.54 -4.03 -3.59
N LEU A 306 -4.70 -4.96 -3.16
CA LEU A 306 -4.79 -5.60 -1.83
C LEU A 306 -3.61 -5.30 -0.91
N ALA A 307 -2.49 -4.81 -1.46
CA ALA A 307 -1.30 -4.47 -0.70
C ALA A 307 -0.75 -3.10 -1.12
N SER A 308 -0.01 -2.45 -0.22
CA SER A 308 0.78 -1.29 -0.59
C SER A 308 1.90 -1.70 -1.55
N ASP A 309 2.15 -0.85 -2.55
CA ASP A 309 3.17 -1.12 -3.53
C ASP A 309 4.56 -0.76 -3.00
N THR A 310 5.42 -1.77 -2.93
CA THR A 310 6.82 -1.62 -2.50
C THR A 310 7.61 -0.60 -3.33
N LEU A 311 7.24 -0.37 -4.60
CA LEU A 311 7.91 0.58 -5.50
C LEU A 311 7.26 1.98 -5.49
N ALA A 312 6.14 2.18 -4.79
CA ALA A 312 5.53 3.51 -4.65
C ALA A 312 6.51 4.62 -4.18
N PRO A 313 7.43 4.41 -3.22
CA PRO A 313 8.35 5.45 -2.79
C PRO A 313 9.24 5.98 -3.93
N VAL A 314 9.63 5.11 -4.87
CA VAL A 314 10.46 5.46 -6.03
C VAL A 314 9.71 6.42 -6.95
N ARG A 315 8.43 6.12 -7.22
CA ARG A 315 7.54 7.00 -7.99
C ARG A 315 7.37 8.35 -7.30
N LEU A 316 7.10 8.37 -5.99
CA LEU A 316 6.92 9.62 -5.24
C LEU A 316 8.15 10.52 -5.26
N LEU A 317 9.35 9.95 -5.08
CA LEU A 317 10.63 10.66 -5.22
C LEU A 317 10.82 11.23 -6.63
N SER A 318 10.44 10.46 -7.66
CA SER A 318 10.56 10.87 -9.05
C SER A 318 9.59 11.99 -9.41
N LEU A 319 8.36 12.00 -8.87
CA LEU A 319 7.42 13.11 -9.07
C LEU A 319 7.96 14.43 -8.51
N VAL A 320 8.65 14.40 -7.35
CA VAL A 320 9.34 15.59 -6.82
C VAL A 320 10.45 16.05 -7.74
N ALA A 321 11.24 15.12 -8.30
CA ALA A 321 12.29 15.43 -9.26
C ALA A 321 11.73 16.07 -10.56
N ILE A 322 10.63 15.52 -11.10
CA ILE A 322 9.94 16.04 -12.29
C ILE A 322 9.39 17.45 -12.02
N ALA A 323 8.73 17.67 -10.88
CA ALA A 323 8.21 18.98 -10.52
C ALA A 323 9.32 20.01 -10.32
N ALA A 324 10.43 19.64 -9.67
CA ALA A 324 11.62 20.47 -9.51
C ALA A 324 12.20 20.89 -10.86
N ALA A 325 12.32 19.93 -11.79
CA ALA A 325 12.79 20.17 -13.14
C ALA A 325 11.85 21.10 -13.91
N SER A 326 10.53 20.88 -13.83
CA SER A 326 9.55 21.77 -14.45
C SER A 326 9.66 23.21 -13.94
N ALA A 327 9.85 23.41 -12.64
CA ALA A 327 10.07 24.76 -12.09
C ALA A 327 11.37 25.40 -12.61
N LEU A 328 12.47 24.64 -12.71
CA LEU A 328 13.72 25.13 -13.28
C LEU A 328 13.53 25.60 -14.73
N ALA A 329 12.77 24.84 -15.53
CA ALA A 329 12.43 25.23 -16.90
C ALA A 329 11.59 26.50 -16.96
N VAL A 330 10.55 26.61 -16.12
CA VAL A 330 9.71 27.81 -16.04
C VAL A 330 10.54 29.05 -15.67
N GLN A 331 11.43 28.94 -14.67
CA GLN A 331 12.33 30.03 -14.28
C GLN A 331 13.26 30.43 -15.45
N ALA A 332 13.84 29.44 -16.13
CA ALA A 332 14.72 29.67 -17.26
C ALA A 332 14.00 30.33 -18.45
N ALA A 333 12.80 29.84 -18.79
CA ALA A 333 11.97 30.38 -19.87
C ALA A 333 11.51 31.80 -19.56
N ALA A 334 10.94 32.05 -18.37
CA ALA A 334 10.47 33.37 -17.96
C ALA A 334 11.60 34.42 -17.98
N THR A 335 12.78 34.06 -17.49
CA THR A 335 13.95 34.96 -17.52
C THR A 335 14.51 35.15 -18.92
N TYR A 336 14.52 34.10 -19.75
CA TYR A 336 14.94 34.19 -21.15
C TYR A 336 14.02 35.10 -21.97
N MET A 337 12.70 34.93 -21.88
CA MET A 337 11.72 35.76 -22.60
C MET A 337 11.90 37.25 -22.27
N ARG A 338 12.12 37.58 -20.99
CA ARG A 338 12.37 38.96 -20.55
C ARG A 338 13.70 39.51 -21.07
N ARG A 339 14.75 38.68 -21.14
CA ARG A 339 16.06 39.10 -21.68
C ARG A 339 16.06 39.26 -23.19
N ALA A 340 15.33 38.41 -23.91
CA ALA A 340 15.19 38.44 -25.36
C ALA A 340 14.32 39.61 -25.87
N ARG A 341 13.69 40.39 -24.97
CA ARG A 341 12.82 41.53 -25.29
C ARG A 341 11.71 41.18 -26.28
N LEU A 342 11.16 39.97 -26.17
CA LEU A 342 10.01 39.56 -26.99
C LEU A 342 8.82 40.49 -26.69
N PRO A 343 8.02 40.86 -27.71
CA PRO A 343 6.77 41.56 -27.46
C PRO A 343 5.91 40.70 -26.52
N PHE A 344 5.28 41.33 -25.52
CA PHE A 344 4.48 40.66 -24.47
C PHE A 344 5.26 39.69 -23.55
N ALA A 345 6.58 39.81 -23.43
CA ALA A 345 7.39 38.95 -22.56
C ALA A 345 6.93 38.96 -21.08
N GLU A 346 6.52 40.11 -20.56
CA GLU A 346 6.07 40.23 -19.17
C GLU A 346 4.74 39.49 -18.93
N PRO A 347 3.64 39.79 -19.67
CA PRO A 347 2.40 39.00 -19.59
C PRO A 347 2.62 37.50 -19.81
N ALA A 348 3.43 37.11 -20.79
CA ALA A 348 3.67 35.70 -21.08
C ALA A 348 4.45 35.00 -19.95
N SER A 349 5.43 35.68 -19.35
CA SER A 349 6.14 35.16 -18.18
C SER A 349 5.23 35.03 -16.95
N ALA A 350 4.32 35.98 -16.74
CA ALA A 350 3.33 35.91 -15.68
C ALA A 350 2.37 34.74 -15.91
N LEU A 351 1.86 34.58 -17.14
CA LEU A 351 0.98 33.47 -17.52
C LEU A 351 1.66 32.12 -17.30
N LEU A 352 2.94 31.97 -17.65
CA LEU A 352 3.69 30.74 -17.44
C LEU A 352 3.83 30.38 -15.96
N VAL A 353 4.03 31.37 -15.10
CA VAL A 353 4.11 31.17 -13.65
C VAL A 353 2.74 30.82 -13.07
N VAL A 354 1.69 31.54 -13.49
CA VAL A 354 0.29 31.24 -13.10
C VAL A 354 -0.10 29.83 -13.54
N PHE A 355 0.28 29.41 -14.76
CA PHE A 355 0.08 28.05 -15.25
C PHE A 355 0.69 27.00 -14.32
N HIS A 356 1.89 27.25 -13.79
CA HIS A 356 2.51 26.32 -12.85
C HIS A 356 1.76 26.26 -11.50
N PHE A 357 1.15 27.36 -11.06
CA PHE A 357 0.25 27.34 -9.90
C PHE A 357 -1.07 26.61 -10.18
N THR A 358 -1.65 26.77 -11.38
CA THR A 358 -2.87 26.04 -11.75
C THR A 358 -2.66 24.53 -11.72
N LEU A 359 -1.45 24.04 -12.07
CA LEU A 359 -1.12 22.61 -11.91
C LEU A 359 -1.25 22.12 -10.47
N ALA A 360 -0.89 22.94 -9.47
CA ALA A 360 -1.06 22.56 -8.06
C ALA A 360 -2.54 22.46 -7.67
N PHE A 361 -3.40 23.32 -8.22
CA PHE A 361 -4.84 23.26 -8.00
C PHE A 361 -5.48 22.06 -8.71
N VAL A 362 -5.11 21.79 -9.96
CA VAL A 362 -5.55 20.60 -10.71
C VAL A 362 -5.14 19.33 -9.98
N ALA A 363 -3.87 19.22 -9.57
CA ALA A 363 -3.39 18.10 -8.77
C ALA A 363 -4.19 17.93 -7.47
N ALA A 364 -4.52 19.03 -6.79
CA ALA A 364 -5.35 19.00 -5.58
C ALA A 364 -6.79 18.55 -5.86
N GLU A 365 -7.39 18.96 -6.99
CA GLU A 365 -8.74 18.56 -7.40
C GLU A 365 -8.78 17.08 -7.81
N ASP A 366 -7.89 16.64 -8.71
CA ASP A 366 -7.80 15.25 -9.17
C ASP A 366 -7.56 14.29 -8.00
N SER A 367 -6.68 14.69 -7.08
CA SER A 367 -6.43 13.91 -5.87
C SER A 367 -7.59 13.93 -4.89
N ALA A 368 -8.50 14.92 -4.94
CA ALA A 368 -9.73 14.87 -4.16
C ALA A 368 -10.60 13.70 -4.62
N TYR A 369 -10.75 13.51 -5.93
CA TYR A 369 -11.52 12.38 -6.46
C TYR A 369 -10.80 11.04 -6.28
N ALA A 370 -9.49 11.00 -6.48
CA ALA A 370 -8.73 9.76 -6.41
C ALA A 370 -8.47 9.28 -4.97
N ALA A 371 -8.27 10.20 -4.02
CA ALA A 371 -7.84 9.89 -2.66
C ALA A 371 -8.86 10.25 -1.57
N ASP A 372 -10.08 10.69 -1.91
CA ASP A 372 -11.14 10.78 -0.92
C ASP A 372 -11.65 9.37 -0.55
N ARG A 373 -11.41 9.03 0.71
CA ARG A 373 -11.65 7.69 1.26
C ARG A 373 -12.78 7.65 2.26
N ARG A 374 -13.41 8.79 2.55
CA ARG A 374 -14.48 8.89 3.55
C ARG A 374 -15.69 8.04 3.21
N GLU A 375 -15.93 7.78 1.92
CA GLU A 375 -17.03 6.95 1.43
C GLU A 375 -16.62 5.49 1.18
N GLN A 376 -15.34 5.13 1.33
CA GLN A 376 -14.84 3.78 1.09
C GLN A 376 -15.07 2.91 2.34
N VAL A 377 -16.29 2.39 2.47
CA VAL A 377 -16.76 1.54 3.58
C VAL A 377 -16.91 0.07 3.18
N ALA A 378 -16.72 -0.27 1.91
CA ALA A 378 -16.98 -1.62 1.38
C ALA A 378 -16.13 -2.70 2.04
N ALA A 379 -14.82 -2.46 2.21
CA ALA A 379 -13.96 -3.41 2.91
C ALA A 379 -14.42 -3.64 4.36
N ASP A 380 -14.84 -2.58 5.08
CA ASP A 380 -15.34 -2.68 6.46
C ASP A 380 -16.66 -3.45 6.49
N SER A 381 -17.59 -3.12 5.61
CA SER A 381 -18.87 -3.80 5.47
C SER A 381 -18.70 -5.29 5.15
N TRP A 382 -17.81 -5.65 4.21
CA TRP A 382 -17.51 -7.05 3.92
C TRP A 382 -16.95 -7.77 5.15
N THR A 383 -16.04 -7.12 5.88
CA THR A 383 -15.40 -7.71 7.07
C THR A 383 -16.40 -7.94 8.18
N ASP A 384 -17.25 -6.94 8.44
CA ASP A 384 -18.23 -7.01 9.52
C ASP A 384 -19.28 -8.09 9.22
N GLU A 385 -19.74 -8.23 7.97
CA GLU A 385 -20.65 -9.30 7.55
C GLU A 385 -19.99 -10.68 7.59
N ALA A 386 -18.74 -10.78 7.13
CA ALA A 386 -17.98 -12.03 7.14
C ALA A 386 -17.74 -12.54 8.58
N LEU A 387 -17.37 -11.63 9.50
CA LEU A 387 -17.17 -11.96 10.91
C LEU A 387 -18.50 -12.20 11.65
N ALA A 388 -19.56 -11.45 11.33
CA ALA A 388 -20.89 -11.66 11.92
C ALA A 388 -21.50 -13.02 11.54
N ALA A 389 -21.16 -13.55 10.36
CA ALA A 389 -21.63 -14.86 9.91
C ALA A 389 -21.03 -16.04 10.70
N LEU A 390 -19.99 -15.80 11.52
CA LEU A 390 -19.30 -16.83 12.30
C LEU A 390 -19.89 -16.95 13.71
N PRO A 391 -20.16 -18.18 14.19
CA PRO A 391 -20.53 -18.43 15.59
C PRO A 391 -19.48 -17.88 16.58
N PRO A 392 -19.85 -17.63 17.85
CA PRO A 392 -18.90 -17.25 18.88
C PRO A 392 -17.77 -18.27 19.03
N SER A 393 -16.56 -17.79 19.32
CA SER A 393 -15.38 -18.63 19.62
C SER A 393 -14.97 -19.61 18.51
N SER A 394 -15.25 -19.28 17.25
CA SER A 394 -14.86 -20.09 16.10
C SER A 394 -13.37 -19.95 15.75
N LEU A 395 -12.84 -20.97 15.10
CA LEU A 395 -11.54 -20.96 14.44
C LEU A 395 -11.73 -20.64 12.96
N LEU A 396 -10.87 -19.79 12.40
CA LEU A 396 -10.89 -19.46 10.99
C LEU A 396 -9.51 -19.68 10.37
N LEU A 397 -9.38 -20.69 9.52
CA LEU A 397 -8.17 -20.96 8.75
C LEU A 397 -8.21 -20.15 7.45
N VAL A 398 -7.26 -19.23 7.28
CA VAL A 398 -7.20 -18.32 6.14
C VAL A 398 -5.94 -18.57 5.33
N ARG A 399 -6.09 -18.80 4.03
CA ARG A 399 -5.00 -19.10 3.11
C ARG A 399 -4.46 -17.82 2.45
N SER A 400 -5.30 -16.83 2.23
CA SER A 400 -4.92 -15.55 1.65
C SER A 400 -4.32 -14.62 2.71
N GLU A 401 -3.09 -14.15 2.48
CA GLU A 401 -2.45 -13.18 3.36
C GLU A 401 -3.27 -11.88 3.47
N ALA A 402 -3.85 -11.40 2.37
CA ALA A 402 -4.66 -10.19 2.36
C ALA A 402 -5.89 -10.33 3.27
N LEU A 403 -6.59 -11.46 3.19
CA LEU A 403 -7.73 -11.75 4.07
C LEU A 403 -7.31 -11.88 5.53
N ALA A 404 -6.19 -12.55 5.80
CA ALA A 404 -5.67 -12.68 7.15
C ALA A 404 -5.34 -11.32 7.78
N TYR A 405 -4.59 -10.48 7.06
CA TYR A 405 -4.27 -9.14 7.53
C TYR A 405 -5.53 -8.32 7.74
N ARG A 406 -6.53 -8.46 6.85
CA ARG A 406 -7.81 -7.76 6.97
C ARG A 406 -8.54 -8.07 8.27
N LEU A 407 -8.69 -9.36 8.56
CA LEU A 407 -9.41 -9.82 9.74
C LEU A 407 -8.66 -9.45 11.02
N TRP A 408 -7.33 -9.60 11.03
CA TRP A 408 -6.50 -9.15 12.15
C TRP A 408 -6.53 -7.62 12.31
N ALA A 409 -6.48 -6.85 11.23
CA ALA A 409 -6.58 -5.40 11.30
C ALA A 409 -7.90 -4.97 11.93
N ALA A 410 -9.02 -5.61 11.56
CA ALA A 410 -10.31 -5.35 12.19
C ALA A 410 -10.32 -5.72 13.69
N GLN A 411 -9.70 -6.83 14.08
CA GLN A 411 -9.56 -7.22 15.50
C GLN A 411 -8.70 -6.21 16.28
N ILE A 412 -7.55 -5.79 15.74
CA ILE A 412 -6.56 -4.93 16.42
C ILE A 412 -7.03 -3.47 16.50
N ALA A 413 -7.50 -2.91 15.38
CA ALA A 413 -7.85 -1.51 15.30
C ALA A 413 -9.25 -1.21 15.84
N ARG A 414 -10.22 -2.11 15.62
CA ARG A 414 -11.63 -1.92 16.04
C ARG A 414 -12.05 -2.75 17.24
N GLY A 415 -11.27 -3.77 17.65
CA GLY A 415 -11.71 -4.69 18.70
C GLY A 415 -12.88 -5.59 18.28
N THR A 416 -13.08 -5.77 16.97
CA THR A 416 -14.19 -6.59 16.45
C THR A 416 -13.91 -8.06 16.66
N ARG A 417 -14.88 -8.82 17.18
CA ARG A 417 -14.83 -10.30 17.31
C ARG A 417 -13.48 -10.84 17.80
N THR A 418 -13.01 -10.33 18.93
CA THR A 418 -11.77 -10.81 19.60
C THR A 418 -11.91 -12.22 20.19
N ASP A 419 -13.13 -12.77 20.18
CA ASP A 419 -13.44 -14.17 20.53
C ASP A 419 -12.97 -15.17 19.45
N LEU A 420 -12.79 -14.70 18.21
CA LEU A 420 -12.39 -15.53 17.08
C LEU A 420 -10.87 -15.66 16.97
N VAL A 421 -10.41 -16.86 16.62
CA VAL A 421 -8.99 -17.13 16.37
C VAL A 421 -8.78 -17.27 14.87
N VAL A 422 -8.15 -16.27 14.26
CA VAL A 422 -7.81 -16.26 12.83
C VAL A 422 -6.41 -16.83 12.65
N ILE A 423 -6.33 -17.90 11.86
CA ILE A 423 -5.14 -18.73 11.64
C ILE A 423 -4.68 -18.52 10.19
N PRO A 424 -3.70 -17.64 9.93
CA PRO A 424 -3.14 -17.45 8.60
C PRO A 424 -2.15 -18.55 8.24
N GLU A 425 -2.58 -19.45 7.36
CA GLU A 425 -1.77 -20.58 6.88
C GLU A 425 -0.39 -20.14 6.34
N PRO A 426 -0.26 -19.12 5.47
CA PRO A 426 1.05 -18.72 4.93
C PRO A 426 1.98 -18.08 5.96
N LEU A 427 1.44 -17.64 7.09
CA LEU A 427 2.20 -16.97 8.15
C LEU A 427 2.56 -17.94 9.29
N LEU A 428 2.05 -19.17 9.30
CA LEU A 428 2.39 -20.16 10.34
C LEU A 428 3.88 -20.50 10.35
N GLU A 429 4.51 -20.55 9.18
CA GLU A 429 5.96 -20.77 9.06
C GLU A 429 6.78 -19.50 9.37
N ARG A 430 6.13 -18.35 9.62
CA ARG A 430 6.79 -17.04 9.69
C ARG A 430 6.86 -16.50 11.12
N GLY A 431 8.08 -16.12 11.50
CA GLY A 431 8.33 -15.40 12.75
C GLY A 431 7.78 -16.14 13.98
N ASN A 432 7.12 -15.40 14.87
CA ASN A 432 6.53 -15.96 16.09
C ASN A 432 5.01 -16.18 15.97
N VAL A 433 4.43 -16.12 14.76
CA VAL A 433 2.98 -16.23 14.57
C VAL A 433 2.45 -17.57 15.07
N ALA A 434 3.06 -18.69 14.69
CA ALA A 434 2.66 -20.00 15.19
C ALA A 434 2.77 -20.11 16.72
N GLN A 435 3.82 -19.56 17.33
CA GLN A 435 3.97 -19.57 18.78
C GLN A 435 2.88 -18.75 19.49
N LEU A 436 2.51 -17.58 18.94
CA LEU A 436 1.44 -16.75 19.48
C LEU A 436 0.09 -17.45 19.37
N LEU A 437 -0.19 -18.07 18.22
CA LEU A 437 -1.42 -18.83 18.00
C LEU A 437 -1.49 -20.08 18.88
N LEU A 438 -0.38 -20.81 19.08
CA LEU A 438 -0.33 -21.97 19.97
C LEU A 438 -0.55 -21.61 21.45
N ARG A 439 -0.14 -20.40 21.87
CA ARG A 439 -0.46 -19.88 23.21
C ARG A 439 -1.95 -19.58 23.36
N GLN A 440 -2.59 -19.12 22.28
CA GLN A 440 -4.01 -18.80 22.27
C GLN A 440 -4.90 -20.04 22.12
N GLU A 441 -4.50 -20.99 21.27
CA GLU A 441 -5.22 -22.23 20.99
C GLU A 441 -4.22 -23.41 20.85
N PRO A 442 -3.96 -24.15 21.94
CA PRO A 442 -3.03 -25.29 21.94
C PRO A 442 -3.46 -26.43 20.99
N ALA A 443 -4.74 -26.55 20.67
CA ALA A 443 -5.25 -27.55 19.73
C ALA A 443 -4.67 -27.36 18.31
N LEU A 444 -4.03 -26.23 17.99
CA LEU A 444 -3.33 -25.98 16.73
C LEU A 444 -2.04 -26.77 16.56
N ALA A 445 -1.51 -27.41 17.62
CA ALA A 445 -0.23 -28.10 17.57
C ALA A 445 -0.12 -29.16 16.45
N PRO A 446 -1.12 -30.03 16.20
CA PRO A 446 -1.06 -31.00 15.10
C PRO A 446 -1.02 -30.31 13.74
N LEU A 447 -1.83 -29.27 13.52
CA LEU A 447 -1.87 -28.50 12.27
C LEU A 447 -0.53 -27.81 12.01
N VAL A 448 0.00 -27.06 12.98
CA VAL A 448 1.29 -26.36 12.84
C VAL A 448 2.42 -27.34 12.51
N ARG A 449 2.43 -28.50 13.16
CA ARG A 449 3.41 -29.55 12.88
C ARG A 449 3.28 -30.10 11.46
N GLU A 450 2.06 -30.38 10.99
CA GLU A 450 1.83 -30.92 9.65
C GLU A 450 2.15 -29.91 8.56
N MET A 451 1.75 -28.65 8.73
CA MET A 451 2.12 -27.57 7.82
C MET A 451 3.65 -27.46 7.71
N ALA A 452 4.39 -27.53 8.82
CA ALA A 452 5.85 -27.47 8.79
C ALA A 452 6.53 -28.71 8.15
N LEU A 453 5.88 -29.87 8.16
CA LEU A 453 6.46 -31.13 7.65
C LEU A 453 6.06 -31.42 6.20
N ALA A 454 4.80 -31.20 5.85
CA ALA A 454 4.18 -31.58 4.59
C ALA A 454 3.73 -30.38 3.75
N GLY A 455 3.64 -29.18 4.33
CA GLY A 455 3.12 -27.98 3.66
C GLY A 455 1.61 -27.99 3.41
N GLU A 456 0.89 -29.01 3.91
CA GLU A 456 -0.56 -29.16 3.75
C GLU A 456 -1.20 -29.75 5.02
N PRO A 457 -2.46 -29.39 5.33
CA PRO A 457 -3.17 -29.95 6.46
C PRO A 457 -3.70 -31.37 6.14
N SER A 458 -3.65 -32.27 7.11
CA SER A 458 -4.32 -33.57 7.02
C SER A 458 -5.76 -33.53 7.52
N GLU A 459 -6.53 -34.57 7.20
CA GLU A 459 -7.89 -34.73 7.76
C GLU A 459 -7.85 -34.85 9.29
N PHE A 460 -6.80 -35.48 9.84
CA PHE A 460 -6.67 -35.65 11.27
C PHE A 460 -6.50 -34.29 11.98
N SER A 461 -5.65 -33.40 11.47
CA SER A 461 -5.44 -32.10 12.12
C SER A 461 -6.65 -31.18 12.00
N LEU A 462 -7.33 -31.15 10.84
CA LEU A 462 -8.55 -30.34 10.67
C LEU A 462 -9.71 -30.88 11.49
N SER A 463 -9.91 -32.20 11.55
CA SER A 463 -10.95 -32.82 12.37
C SER A 463 -10.69 -32.57 13.85
N SER A 464 -9.46 -32.78 14.33
CA SER A 464 -9.09 -32.50 15.73
C SER A 464 -9.33 -31.04 16.12
N LEU A 465 -9.08 -30.09 15.19
CA LEU A 465 -9.39 -28.68 15.40
C LEU A 465 -10.88 -28.40 15.42
N SER A 466 -11.64 -29.03 14.52
CA SER A 466 -13.10 -28.87 14.46
C SER A 466 -13.81 -29.43 15.69
N ASP A 467 -13.22 -30.43 16.35
CA ASP A 467 -13.72 -31.00 17.61
C ASP A 467 -13.47 -30.06 18.79
N ALA A 468 -12.38 -29.29 18.76
CA ALA A 468 -12.08 -28.30 19.80
C ALA A 468 -13.02 -27.09 19.71
N ARG A 469 -13.23 -26.56 18.49
CA ARG A 469 -14.08 -25.39 18.23
C ARG A 469 -14.65 -25.45 16.81
N PRO A 470 -15.78 -24.77 16.52
CA PRO A 470 -16.29 -24.65 15.16
C PRO A 470 -15.21 -24.10 14.21
N LEU A 471 -14.82 -24.92 13.22
CA LEU A 471 -13.76 -24.59 12.26
C LEU A 471 -14.37 -24.11 10.95
N PHE A 472 -13.95 -22.93 10.52
CA PHE A 472 -14.23 -22.34 9.23
C PHE A 472 -12.93 -22.18 8.46
N VAL A 473 -13.00 -22.29 7.14
CA VAL A 473 -11.80 -22.29 6.30
C VAL A 473 -12.02 -21.45 5.06
N GLU A 474 -10.99 -20.77 4.59
CA GLU A 474 -10.93 -20.31 3.20
C GLU A 474 -10.72 -21.54 2.30
N ILE A 475 -11.43 -21.61 1.17
CA ILE A 475 -11.32 -22.75 0.25
C ILE A 475 -9.92 -22.76 -0.37
N ASP A 476 -9.20 -23.86 -0.20
CA ASP A 476 -7.99 -24.12 -0.96
C ASP A 476 -8.29 -25.10 -2.12
N PRO A 477 -8.18 -24.66 -3.39
CA PRO A 477 -8.36 -25.54 -4.54
C PRO A 477 -7.31 -26.66 -4.62
N ARG A 478 -6.17 -26.55 -3.92
CA ARG A 478 -5.13 -27.57 -3.87
C ARG A 478 -5.51 -28.76 -2.99
N TRP A 479 -6.48 -28.59 -2.09
CA TRP A 479 -6.86 -29.66 -1.18
C TRP A 479 -7.39 -30.88 -1.94
N PRO A 480 -6.98 -32.10 -1.54
CA PRO A 480 -7.49 -33.31 -2.14
C PRO A 480 -9.01 -33.37 -1.97
N LYS A 481 -9.68 -34.03 -2.93
CA LYS A 481 -11.15 -34.19 -2.92
C LYS A 481 -11.65 -34.68 -1.55
N ARG A 482 -10.91 -35.60 -0.92
CA ARG A 482 -11.20 -36.13 0.40
C ARG A 482 -11.45 -35.03 1.44
N LEU A 483 -10.60 -34.01 1.55
CA LEU A 483 -10.82 -32.89 2.49
C LEU A 483 -11.98 -31.99 2.06
N ARG A 484 -12.15 -31.78 0.76
CA ARG A 484 -13.22 -30.92 0.22
C ARG A 484 -14.62 -31.51 0.45
N ASP A 485 -14.73 -32.84 0.58
CA ASP A 485 -15.99 -33.51 0.92
C ASP A 485 -16.47 -33.22 2.36
N HIS A 486 -15.60 -32.69 3.23
CA HIS A 486 -15.93 -32.25 4.59
C HIS A 486 -16.43 -30.80 4.66
N LEU A 487 -16.39 -30.06 3.55
CA LEU A 487 -16.72 -28.64 3.53
C LEU A 487 -18.23 -28.40 3.34
N ALA A 488 -18.84 -27.73 4.31
CA ALA A 488 -20.18 -27.20 4.21
C ALA A 488 -20.09 -25.81 3.54
N PRO A 489 -20.54 -25.64 2.28
CA PRO A 489 -20.45 -24.37 1.59
C PRO A 489 -21.31 -23.31 2.30
N ARG A 490 -20.76 -22.11 2.47
CA ARG A 490 -21.46 -20.94 3.04
C ARG A 490 -21.18 -19.69 2.20
N ALA A 491 -21.78 -18.57 2.59
CA ALA A 491 -21.60 -17.28 1.93
C ALA A 491 -20.14 -16.81 1.88
N PHE A 492 -19.47 -16.70 3.04
CA PHE A 492 -18.10 -16.19 3.18
C PHE A 492 -17.10 -17.33 3.35
N PHE A 493 -17.15 -18.02 4.50
CA PHE A 493 -16.23 -19.11 4.83
C PHE A 493 -17.00 -20.43 4.98
N PRO A 494 -16.71 -21.48 4.19
CA PRO A 494 -17.26 -22.80 4.45
C PRO A 494 -16.86 -23.32 5.83
N ARG A 495 -17.74 -24.15 6.40
CA ARG A 495 -17.51 -24.84 7.66
C ARG A 495 -16.85 -26.19 7.39
N PHE A 496 -15.78 -26.51 8.10
CA PHE A 496 -15.23 -27.86 8.09
C PHE A 496 -15.99 -28.75 9.08
N SER A 497 -16.37 -29.94 8.63
CA SER A 497 -17.03 -30.97 9.45
C SER A 497 -16.10 -32.16 9.65
N PRO A 498 -16.02 -32.78 10.84
CA PRO A 498 -15.20 -33.97 11.06
C PRO A 498 -15.69 -35.19 10.25
N HIS A 499 -16.91 -35.12 9.68
CA HIS A 499 -17.49 -36.15 8.82
C HIS A 499 -17.82 -35.58 7.44
N PRO A 500 -17.67 -36.38 6.36
CA PRO A 500 -18.02 -35.95 5.01
C PRO A 500 -19.51 -35.66 4.90
N LEU A 501 -19.86 -34.61 4.16
CA LEU A 501 -21.22 -34.08 4.09
C LEU A 501 -22.00 -34.59 2.89
N GLY A 502 -23.30 -34.84 3.10
CA GLY A 502 -24.22 -35.21 2.04
C GLY A 502 -24.64 -34.03 1.16
N ARG A 503 -25.35 -34.30 0.05
CA ARG A 503 -25.92 -33.25 -0.82
C ARG A 503 -26.94 -32.39 -0.06
N SER A 504 -27.79 -33.00 0.76
CA SER A 504 -28.82 -32.29 1.52
C SER A 504 -28.23 -31.30 2.52
N ASP A 505 -27.16 -31.69 3.22
CA ASP A 505 -26.47 -30.84 4.19
C ASP A 505 -25.86 -29.61 3.49
N ARG A 506 -25.20 -29.83 2.35
CA ARG A 506 -24.61 -28.75 1.55
C ARG A 506 -25.66 -27.77 1.01
N ALA A 507 -26.81 -28.27 0.56
CA ALA A 507 -27.91 -27.45 0.09
C ALA A 507 -28.52 -26.57 1.22
N GLN A 508 -28.55 -27.09 2.45
CA GLN A 508 -28.99 -26.31 3.61
C GLN A 508 -27.97 -25.23 3.98
N SER A 509 -26.67 -25.57 4.02
CA SER A 509 -25.61 -24.62 4.39
C SER A 509 -25.46 -23.45 3.41
N LEU A 510 -25.77 -23.65 2.12
CA LEU A 510 -25.71 -22.57 1.11
C LEU A 510 -26.65 -21.40 1.38
N LYS A 511 -27.75 -21.63 2.11
CA LYS A 511 -28.70 -20.58 2.47
C LYS A 511 -28.16 -19.69 3.61
N GLU A 512 -27.16 -20.16 4.34
CA GLU A 512 -26.62 -19.45 5.49
C GLU A 512 -25.71 -18.29 5.04
N GLY A 513 -26.01 -17.10 5.56
CA GLY A 513 -25.21 -15.89 5.33
C GLY A 513 -25.40 -15.23 3.96
N ALA A 514 -26.34 -15.72 3.14
CA ALA A 514 -26.62 -15.15 1.81
C ALA A 514 -27.02 -13.67 1.89
N ASP A 515 -27.81 -13.28 2.89
CA ASP A 515 -28.23 -11.89 3.07
C ASP A 515 -27.05 -10.96 3.40
N GLY A 516 -26.11 -11.42 4.24
CA GLY A 516 -24.90 -10.67 4.57
C GLY A 516 -24.00 -10.48 3.36
N TRP A 517 -23.87 -11.52 2.53
CA TRP A 517 -23.17 -11.43 1.24
C TRP A 517 -23.77 -10.38 0.31
N GLN A 518 -25.10 -10.38 0.15
CA GLN A 518 -25.78 -9.41 -0.71
C GLN A 518 -25.66 -7.99 -0.18
N ARG A 519 -25.70 -7.78 1.15
CA ARG A 519 -25.42 -6.47 1.74
C ARG A 519 -24.01 -6.00 1.41
N ALA A 520 -22.99 -6.83 1.66
CA ALA A 520 -21.60 -6.49 1.34
C ALA A 520 -21.41 -6.19 -0.16
N LEU A 521 -22.02 -6.99 -1.04
CA LEU A 521 -21.96 -6.80 -2.49
C LEU A 521 -22.63 -5.49 -2.92
N SER A 522 -23.78 -5.14 -2.34
CA SER A 522 -24.49 -3.90 -2.66
C SER A 522 -23.68 -2.66 -2.29
N VAL A 523 -22.91 -2.73 -1.20
CA VAL A 523 -22.00 -1.66 -0.76
C VAL A 523 -20.78 -1.58 -1.68
N ALA A 524 -20.17 -2.72 -2.03
CA ALA A 524 -18.97 -2.77 -2.89
C ALA A 524 -19.24 -2.37 -4.35
N THR A 525 -20.47 -2.56 -4.83
CA THR A 525 -20.88 -2.23 -6.21
C THR A 525 -21.47 -0.83 -6.36
N LYS A 526 -21.61 -0.06 -5.28
CA LYS A 526 -22.20 1.29 -5.29
C LYS A 526 -21.50 2.19 -6.33
N PRO A 527 -22.19 2.76 -7.34
CA PRO A 527 -21.54 3.46 -8.45
C PRO A 527 -20.64 4.63 -8.05
N SER A 528 -20.99 5.36 -6.98
CA SER A 528 -20.20 6.51 -6.49
C SER A 528 -18.93 6.10 -5.74
N ALA A 529 -18.84 4.86 -5.27
CA ALA A 529 -17.77 4.38 -4.39
C ALA A 529 -17.45 2.91 -4.66
N ARG A 530 -17.38 2.52 -5.94
CA ARG A 530 -17.13 1.14 -6.35
C ARG A 530 -15.74 0.72 -5.87
N ASP A 531 -15.69 -0.29 -5.01
CA ASP A 531 -14.44 -0.76 -4.42
C ASP A 531 -13.92 -1.98 -5.17
N ALA A 532 -12.98 -1.75 -6.08
CA ALA A 532 -12.36 -2.80 -6.88
C ALA A 532 -11.64 -3.86 -6.03
N ALA A 533 -11.08 -3.48 -4.87
CA ALA A 533 -10.34 -4.40 -4.01
C ALA A 533 -11.28 -5.38 -3.31
N THR A 534 -12.34 -4.87 -2.70
CA THR A 534 -13.37 -5.71 -2.08
C THR A 534 -14.05 -6.61 -3.13
N LEU A 535 -14.36 -6.07 -4.31
CA LEU A 535 -14.94 -6.89 -5.39
C LEU A 535 -13.99 -7.99 -5.88
N ALA A 536 -12.68 -7.74 -5.97
CA ALA A 536 -11.70 -8.75 -6.34
C ALA A 536 -11.64 -9.91 -5.33
N VAL A 537 -11.71 -9.61 -4.03
CA VAL A 537 -11.81 -10.61 -2.96
C VAL A 537 -13.09 -11.43 -3.10
N MET A 538 -14.24 -10.75 -3.22
CA MET A 538 -15.54 -11.41 -3.36
C MET A 538 -15.62 -12.29 -4.62
N GLN A 539 -15.00 -11.85 -5.72
CA GLN A 539 -14.88 -12.66 -6.94
C GLN A 539 -14.02 -13.91 -6.70
N GLY A 540 -12.90 -13.79 -6.00
CA GLY A 540 -12.05 -14.93 -5.62
C GLY A 540 -12.81 -15.98 -4.82
N GLU A 541 -13.50 -15.54 -3.76
CA GLU A 541 -14.32 -16.43 -2.92
C GLU A 541 -15.45 -17.11 -3.72
N LEU A 542 -16.11 -16.38 -4.62
CA LEU A 542 -17.13 -16.95 -5.51
C LEU A 542 -16.57 -17.97 -6.49
N ARG A 543 -15.38 -17.74 -7.07
CA ARG A 543 -14.70 -18.69 -7.95
C ARG A 543 -14.41 -19.98 -7.19
N ASP A 544 -13.81 -19.87 -6.01
CA ASP A 544 -13.42 -21.03 -5.21
C ASP A 544 -14.65 -21.82 -4.75
N ARG A 545 -15.73 -21.13 -4.36
CA ARG A 545 -17.01 -21.75 -4.02
C ARG A 545 -17.68 -22.43 -5.23
N ALA A 546 -17.71 -21.78 -6.38
CA ALA A 546 -18.27 -22.37 -7.60
C ALA A 546 -17.51 -23.64 -7.99
N GLN A 547 -16.17 -23.61 -7.91
CA GLN A 547 -15.32 -24.77 -8.17
C GLN A 547 -15.59 -25.91 -7.18
N LEU A 548 -15.71 -25.61 -5.88
CA LEU A 548 -16.08 -26.58 -4.85
C LEU A 548 -17.42 -27.27 -5.16
N LEU A 549 -18.44 -26.50 -5.54
CA LEU A 549 -19.78 -27.02 -5.85
C LEU A 549 -19.80 -27.88 -7.12
N VAL A 550 -19.02 -27.51 -8.14
CA VAL A 550 -18.85 -28.32 -9.36
C VAL A 550 -18.18 -29.66 -9.02
N ASP A 551 -17.11 -29.64 -8.23
CA ASP A 551 -16.38 -30.86 -7.85
C ASP A 551 -17.17 -31.77 -6.91
N ALA A 552 -18.05 -31.17 -6.08
CA ALA A 552 -19.03 -31.86 -5.25
C ALA A 552 -20.19 -32.47 -6.04
N GLY A 553 -20.38 -32.08 -7.31
CA GLY A 553 -21.46 -32.53 -8.18
C GLY A 553 -22.81 -31.84 -7.95
N ASP A 554 -22.84 -30.70 -7.24
CA ASP A 554 -24.08 -29.97 -6.97
C ASP A 554 -24.37 -28.91 -8.04
N ARG A 555 -24.99 -29.35 -9.14
CA ARG A 555 -25.16 -28.57 -10.37
C ARG A 555 -25.98 -27.29 -10.18
N ASP A 556 -27.07 -27.37 -9.41
CA ASP A 556 -28.00 -26.24 -9.25
C ASP A 556 -27.32 -25.09 -8.48
N ALA A 557 -26.68 -25.43 -7.36
CA ALA A 557 -25.90 -24.49 -6.57
C ALA A 557 -24.70 -23.91 -7.33
N ALA A 558 -23.97 -24.76 -8.07
CA ALA A 558 -22.86 -24.32 -8.90
C ALA A 558 -23.31 -23.31 -9.96
N THR A 559 -24.47 -23.54 -10.59
CA THR A 559 -25.04 -22.63 -11.60
C THR A 559 -25.34 -21.25 -11.00
N ILE A 560 -25.94 -21.20 -9.81
CA ILE A 560 -26.23 -19.93 -9.10
C ILE A 560 -24.93 -19.18 -8.76
N ALA A 561 -23.90 -19.90 -8.29
CA ALA A 561 -22.61 -19.31 -7.95
C ALA A 561 -21.91 -18.73 -9.20
N VAL A 562 -21.93 -19.46 -10.32
CA VAL A 562 -21.38 -18.99 -11.60
C VAL A 562 -22.14 -17.78 -12.15
N GLN A 563 -23.47 -17.77 -12.07
CA GLN A 563 -24.27 -16.60 -12.46
C GLN A 563 -23.96 -15.37 -11.61
N SER A 564 -23.81 -15.57 -10.28
CA SER A 564 -23.42 -14.49 -9.36
C SER A 564 -22.04 -13.93 -9.71
N LEU A 565 -21.09 -14.80 -10.07
CA LEU A 565 -19.75 -14.39 -10.49
C LEU A 565 -19.79 -13.57 -11.80
N LEU A 566 -20.56 -14.02 -12.80
CA LEU A 566 -20.75 -13.30 -14.07
C LEU A 566 -21.48 -11.96 -13.89
N ALA A 567 -22.30 -11.82 -12.86
CA ALA A 567 -22.94 -10.54 -12.52
C ALA A 567 -21.94 -9.51 -11.98
N ILE A 568 -20.86 -9.95 -11.31
CA ILE A 568 -19.78 -9.07 -10.86
C ILE A 568 -18.80 -8.77 -12.00
N ASP A 569 -18.40 -9.82 -12.75
CA ASP A 569 -17.56 -9.69 -13.94
C ASP A 569 -18.03 -10.60 -15.08
N SER A 570 -18.69 -9.98 -16.06
CA SER A 570 -19.18 -10.65 -17.27
C SER A 570 -18.07 -11.30 -18.12
N ARG A 571 -16.80 -10.95 -17.92
CA ARG A 571 -15.65 -11.44 -18.71
C ARG A 571 -14.81 -12.48 -17.98
N ASP A 572 -15.28 -12.99 -16.86
CA ASP A 572 -14.56 -13.99 -16.08
C ASP A 572 -14.39 -15.32 -16.85
N ALA A 573 -13.14 -15.63 -17.22
CA ALA A 573 -12.83 -16.83 -17.99
C ALA A 573 -13.08 -18.13 -17.21
N VAL A 574 -12.90 -18.11 -15.88
CA VAL A 574 -13.14 -19.28 -15.02
C VAL A 574 -14.63 -19.54 -14.93
N ALA A 575 -15.43 -18.48 -14.73
CA ALA A 575 -16.89 -18.58 -14.73
C ALA A 575 -17.42 -19.15 -16.05
N ALA A 576 -16.91 -18.66 -17.19
CA ALA A 576 -17.28 -19.15 -18.51
C ALA A 576 -16.92 -20.63 -18.70
N ALA A 577 -15.73 -21.05 -18.28
CA ALA A 577 -15.28 -22.45 -18.36
C ALA A 577 -16.13 -23.37 -17.46
N LEU A 578 -16.46 -22.94 -16.23
CA LEU A 578 -17.33 -23.68 -15.33
C LEU A 578 -18.75 -23.80 -15.89
N ASN A 579 -19.30 -22.73 -16.46
CA ASN A 579 -20.60 -22.74 -17.11
C ASN A 579 -20.64 -23.74 -18.29
N ALA A 580 -19.59 -23.77 -19.11
CA ALA A 580 -19.45 -24.72 -20.21
C ALA A 580 -19.39 -26.18 -19.71
N ARG A 581 -18.70 -26.45 -18.60
CA ARG A 581 -18.67 -27.78 -17.97
C ARG A 581 -20.03 -28.21 -17.44
N LEU A 582 -20.77 -27.30 -16.81
CA LEU A 582 -22.11 -27.57 -16.26
C LEU A 582 -23.12 -27.87 -17.36
N THR A 583 -23.10 -27.11 -18.45
CA THR A 583 -23.98 -27.31 -19.62
C THR A 583 -23.64 -28.60 -20.37
N ALA A 584 -22.37 -28.88 -20.66
CA ALA A 584 -21.96 -30.13 -21.31
C ALA A 584 -22.29 -31.39 -20.48
N ALA A 585 -22.31 -31.28 -19.15
CA ALA A 585 -22.72 -32.37 -18.26
C ALA A 585 -24.24 -32.57 -18.22
N ALA A 586 -25.04 -31.53 -18.52
CA ALA A 586 -26.48 -31.64 -18.66
C ALA A 586 -26.86 -32.43 -19.93
N ASP A 587 -26.22 -32.13 -21.05
CA ASP A 587 -26.46 -32.78 -22.36
C ASP A 587 -26.11 -34.28 -22.39
N ARG A 588 -25.22 -34.73 -21.50
CA ARG A 588 -24.82 -36.15 -21.39
C ARG A 588 -25.73 -37.00 -20.52
N THR A 589 -26.78 -36.44 -19.91
CA THR A 589 -27.76 -37.20 -19.14
C THR A 589 -28.86 -37.65 -20.11
N PRO A 590 -28.85 -38.89 -20.66
CA PRO A 590 -29.90 -39.31 -21.58
C PRO A 590 -31.25 -39.28 -20.85
N ALA A 591 -32.24 -38.65 -21.49
CA ALA A 591 -33.62 -38.73 -21.06
C ALA A 591 -34.02 -40.21 -20.99
N SER A 592 -34.03 -40.79 -19.79
CA SER A 592 -34.67 -42.06 -19.51
C SER A 592 -36.16 -41.84 -19.73
N THR A 593 -36.58 -42.01 -20.97
CA THR A 593 -37.96 -41.98 -21.41
C THR A 593 -38.64 -43.15 -20.72
N SER A 594 -39.42 -42.86 -19.67
CA SER A 594 -40.37 -43.80 -19.10
C SER A 594 -41.44 -44.08 -20.16
N THR A 595 -41.18 -45.04 -21.04
CA THR A 595 -42.24 -45.66 -21.83
C THR A 595 -42.98 -46.60 -20.90
N VAL A 596 -44.00 -46.06 -20.22
CA VAL A 596 -45.00 -46.86 -19.50
C VAL A 596 -45.75 -47.67 -20.55
N ALA A 597 -45.45 -48.96 -20.62
CA ALA A 597 -46.18 -49.91 -21.45
C ALA A 597 -47.62 -50.05 -20.91
N ALA A 598 -48.60 -49.75 -21.76
CA ALA A 598 -50.01 -50.00 -21.48
C ALA A 598 -50.27 -51.52 -21.34
N PRO A 599 -51.16 -51.95 -20.43
CA PRO A 599 -51.47 -53.37 -20.25
C PRO A 599 -52.31 -53.87 -21.43
N ARG A 600 -51.88 -54.96 -22.07
CA ARG A 600 -52.72 -55.71 -23.02
C ARG A 600 -53.67 -56.62 -22.23
N ARG A 601 -54.93 -56.59 -22.67
CA ARG A 601 -56.04 -57.44 -22.22
C ARG A 601 -55.82 -58.91 -22.51
#